data_AF-A0A535MSV4-F1
#
_entry.id   AF-A0A535MSV4-F1
#
_cell.length_a   1.000
_cell.length_b   1.000
_cell.length_c   1.000
_cell.angle_alpha   90.00
_cell.angle_beta   90.00
_cell.angle_gamma   90.00
#
_symmetry.space_group_name_H-M   'P 1'
#
loop_
_entity.id
_entity.type
_entity.pdbx_description
1 polymer ?
#
loop_
_entity_poly.entity_id
_entity_poly.type
_entity_poly.pdbx_seq_one_letter_code
_entity_poly.pdbx_strand_id
1 'polypeptide(L)'
;MSAAKDEVLEVAGRAVTISNPDKVFFPKSGHTKLDLVRYYLAVAEGALRGVGGRPMALKRFVNGAEGEAFFQKRAPTSRPEWIETVELSFPSGRTAEEIVVRDAAQLAWIINLGCIDLNPHPVRAGDLDHPDELRVDLDPVPGVSWAQIRDVAMVTRDVLKDFGLVGWPKTSGSRGMHIYCRIEPRWTFPEVRRAAVALAREVERRAPQIATSRWWKEERHGVFLDYNQNAKDRTVASAYSVRPLDDARVSTPLMWDEVPTCEAEAFTLATVPRRFAEIGDPSKGIDEAVGSLEALLELSAQHEAAGFGDAPWPPHFAKQTGEPSRVQLSRRKREDRPATPKGAVPPPAPGKTVGPTGRRRTTMPLIEIARAASETEARAGLQRWRARHAEVWSHLA
;
A
#
# COMPACT_ATOMS: atom_id res chain seq x y z
N MET A 1 -43.82 -12.56 3.76
CA MET A 1 -42.69 -12.48 4.70
C MET A 1 -42.82 -11.16 5.43
N SER A 2 -42.87 -11.15 6.76
CA SER A 2 -42.84 -9.91 7.56
C SER A 2 -41.58 -9.13 7.16
N ALA A 3 -41.69 -7.81 6.94
CA ALA A 3 -40.51 -6.97 6.84
C ALA A 3 -39.70 -7.20 8.14
N ALA A 4 -38.41 -7.53 7.99
CA ALA A 4 -37.51 -7.60 9.13
C ALA A 4 -37.55 -6.24 9.84
N LYS A 5 -37.78 -6.25 11.15
CA LYS A 5 -37.82 -5.03 11.95
C LYS A 5 -36.40 -4.46 12.03
N ASP A 6 -36.27 -3.15 11.89
CA ASP A 6 -34.98 -2.48 12.09
C ASP A 6 -34.39 -2.83 13.48
N GLU A 7 -33.07 -3.01 13.55
CA GLU A 7 -32.34 -3.28 14.79
C GLU A 7 -31.67 -1.99 15.28
N VAL A 8 -31.84 -1.64 16.54
CA VAL A 8 -31.19 -0.47 17.14
C VAL A 8 -30.03 -0.95 18.01
N LEU A 9 -28.82 -0.48 17.71
CA LEU A 9 -27.61 -0.80 18.46
C LEU A 9 -27.17 0.42 19.28
N GLU A 10 -26.85 0.22 20.55
CA GLU A 10 -26.17 1.24 21.36
C GLU A 10 -24.65 1.15 21.13
N VAL A 11 -24.09 2.13 20.41
CA VAL A 11 -22.68 2.16 20.02
C VAL A 11 -22.11 3.53 20.36
N ALA A 12 -20.96 3.57 21.06
CA ALA A 12 -20.29 4.82 21.45
C ALA A 12 -21.27 5.86 22.08
N GLY A 13 -22.19 5.39 22.94
CA GLY A 13 -23.18 6.22 23.61
C GLY A 13 -24.32 6.73 22.74
N ARG A 14 -24.54 6.14 21.55
CA ARG A 14 -25.58 6.54 20.59
C ARG A 14 -26.39 5.35 20.11
N ALA A 15 -27.69 5.57 19.93
CA ALA A 15 -28.57 4.65 19.23
C ALA A 15 -28.33 4.73 17.71
N VAL A 16 -27.88 3.62 17.11
CA VAL A 16 -27.66 3.48 15.66
C VAL A 16 -28.63 2.46 15.09
N THR A 17 -29.56 2.92 14.25
CA THR A 17 -30.54 2.05 13.57
C THR A 17 -29.93 1.35 12.37
N ILE A 18 -29.96 0.03 12.37
CA ILE A 18 -29.60 -0.86 11.27
C ILE A 18 -30.89 -1.31 10.58
N SER A 19 -31.15 -0.77 9.40
CA SER A 19 -32.33 -1.14 8.61
C SER A 19 -32.12 -2.49 7.92
N ASN A 20 -33.16 -3.24 7.54
CA ASN A 20 -32.99 -4.52 6.80
C ASN A 20 -31.82 -5.40 7.30
N PRO A 21 -31.72 -5.68 8.62
CA PRO A 21 -30.55 -6.33 9.21
C PRO A 21 -30.27 -7.70 8.59
N ASP A 22 -31.32 -8.47 8.28
CA ASP A 22 -31.26 -9.82 7.71
C ASP A 22 -30.95 -9.85 6.20
N LYS A 23 -30.74 -8.70 5.56
CA LYS A 23 -30.42 -8.67 4.12
C LYS A 23 -29.08 -9.37 3.90
N VAL A 24 -29.10 -10.47 3.15
CA VAL A 24 -27.90 -11.21 2.77
C VAL A 24 -27.01 -10.32 1.90
N PHE A 25 -25.80 -10.05 2.38
CA PHE A 25 -24.78 -9.29 1.65
C PHE A 25 -23.80 -10.21 0.94
N PHE A 26 -23.54 -11.41 1.49
CA PHE A 26 -22.64 -12.39 0.92
C PHE A 26 -23.35 -13.75 0.79
N PRO A 27 -23.99 -14.03 -0.36
CA PRO A 27 -24.80 -15.23 -0.53
C PRO A 27 -24.04 -16.54 -0.28
N LYS A 28 -22.79 -16.62 -0.74
CA LYS A 28 -21.96 -17.82 -0.62
C LYS A 28 -21.55 -18.15 0.81
N SER A 29 -21.21 -17.15 1.62
CA SER A 29 -20.84 -17.32 3.03
C SER A 29 -22.04 -17.18 3.99
N GLY A 30 -23.19 -16.73 3.49
CA GLY A 30 -24.42 -16.56 4.26
C GLY A 30 -24.46 -15.29 5.13
N HIS A 31 -23.46 -14.41 5.05
CA HIS A 31 -23.37 -13.24 5.91
C HIS A 31 -24.38 -12.16 5.52
N THR A 32 -25.08 -11.66 6.54
CA THR A 32 -26.06 -10.57 6.45
C THR A 32 -25.42 -9.20 6.60
N LYS A 33 -26.21 -8.14 6.37
CA LYS A 33 -25.78 -6.76 6.66
C LYS A 33 -25.45 -6.57 8.14
N LEU A 34 -26.25 -7.16 9.02
CA LEU A 34 -26.01 -7.07 10.47
C LEU A 34 -24.71 -7.78 10.87
N ASP A 35 -24.37 -8.92 10.26
CA ASP A 35 -23.08 -9.59 10.49
C ASP A 35 -21.90 -8.70 10.10
N LEU A 36 -22.02 -7.98 8.97
CA LEU A 36 -21.01 -7.02 8.54
C LEU A 36 -20.86 -5.85 9.54
N VAL A 37 -21.98 -5.32 10.06
CA VAL A 37 -21.94 -4.28 11.10
C VAL A 37 -21.25 -4.81 12.36
N ARG A 38 -21.64 -6.01 12.84
CA ARG A 38 -21.05 -6.64 14.03
C ARG A 38 -19.57 -6.94 13.86
N TYR A 39 -19.16 -7.37 12.66
CA TYR A 39 -17.75 -7.53 12.31
C TYR A 39 -16.98 -6.22 12.53
N TYR A 40 -17.44 -5.11 11.93
CA TYR A 40 -16.75 -3.83 12.05
C TYR A 40 -16.75 -3.28 13.47
N LEU A 41 -17.79 -3.55 14.26
CA LEU A 41 -17.82 -3.22 15.69
C LEU A 41 -16.80 -4.04 16.48
N ALA A 42 -16.63 -5.33 16.17
CA ALA A 42 -15.67 -6.20 16.84
C ALA A 42 -14.21 -5.79 16.60
N VAL A 43 -13.92 -5.17 15.44
CA VAL A 43 -12.57 -4.68 15.08
C VAL A 43 -12.49 -3.16 15.06
N ALA A 44 -13.44 -2.46 15.69
CA ALA A 44 -13.61 -1.01 15.53
C ALA A 44 -12.36 -0.21 15.88
N GLU A 45 -11.65 -0.59 16.95
CA GLU A 45 -10.39 0.08 17.33
C GLU A 45 -9.34 0.03 16.20
N GLY A 46 -9.15 -1.15 15.59
CA GLY A 46 -8.24 -1.34 14.46
C GLY A 46 -8.72 -0.65 13.18
N ALA A 47 -9.99 -0.79 12.85
CA ALA A 47 -10.57 -0.14 11.66
C ALA A 47 -10.47 1.39 11.75
N LEU A 48 -10.76 1.97 12.92
CA LEU A 48 -10.68 3.41 13.18
C LEU A 48 -9.24 3.92 13.18
N ARG A 49 -8.23 3.11 13.50
CA ARG A 49 -6.82 3.50 13.30
C ARG A 49 -6.50 3.76 11.83
N GLY A 50 -7.14 3.01 10.92
CA GLY A 50 -6.99 3.20 9.48
C GLY A 50 -7.83 4.32 8.88
N VAL A 51 -9.06 4.55 9.37
CA VAL A 51 -10.01 5.52 8.77
C VAL A 51 -10.28 6.78 9.60
N GLY A 52 -9.84 6.80 10.85
CA GLY A 52 -10.17 7.80 11.86
C GLY A 52 -9.73 9.21 11.46
N GLY A 53 -10.69 10.13 11.43
CA GLY A 53 -10.45 11.53 11.07
C GLY A 53 -10.11 11.75 9.60
N ARG A 54 -10.34 10.76 8.72
CA ARG A 54 -10.06 10.86 7.29
C ARG A 54 -11.36 11.06 6.49
N PRO A 55 -11.39 11.98 5.50
CA PRO A 55 -12.49 11.99 4.54
C PRO A 55 -12.51 10.67 3.77
N MET A 56 -13.69 10.18 3.46
CA MET A 56 -13.88 8.87 2.86
C MET A 56 -14.88 8.90 1.70
N ALA A 57 -14.49 8.30 0.58
CA ALA A 57 -15.42 7.99 -0.50
C ALA A 57 -16.29 6.78 -0.11
N LEU A 58 -17.61 6.92 -0.13
CA LEU A 58 -18.52 5.81 0.17
C LEU A 58 -18.71 4.95 -1.08
N LYS A 59 -18.20 3.73 -1.08
CA LYS A 59 -18.49 2.74 -2.11
C LYS A 59 -19.58 1.80 -1.59
N ARG A 60 -20.79 1.95 -2.11
CA ARG A 60 -21.99 1.36 -1.52
C ARG A 60 -22.49 0.19 -2.35
N PHE A 61 -22.63 -0.95 -1.68
CA PHE A 61 -23.15 -2.22 -2.18
C PHE A 61 -24.55 -2.44 -1.60
N VAL A 62 -25.50 -1.59 -1.97
CA VAL A 62 -26.84 -1.60 -1.38
C VAL A 62 -27.56 -2.93 -1.58
N ASN A 63 -27.16 -3.72 -2.58
CA ASN A 63 -27.71 -5.04 -2.92
C ASN A 63 -26.75 -6.20 -2.62
N GLY A 64 -25.77 -6.00 -1.73
CA GLY A 64 -24.78 -7.03 -1.39
C GLY A 64 -23.57 -7.04 -2.32
N ALA A 65 -22.59 -7.88 -2.00
CA ALA A 65 -21.26 -7.92 -2.61
C ALA A 65 -21.27 -8.27 -4.11
N GLU A 66 -22.23 -9.09 -4.56
CA GLU A 66 -22.41 -9.48 -5.96
C GLU A 66 -23.14 -8.40 -6.79
N GLY A 67 -23.76 -7.42 -6.12
CA GLY A 67 -24.48 -6.33 -6.77
C GLY A 67 -23.55 -5.22 -7.27
N GLU A 68 -24.06 -4.38 -8.18
CA GLU A 68 -23.34 -3.20 -8.64
C GLU A 68 -23.11 -2.21 -7.49
N ALA A 69 -21.87 -1.75 -7.36
CA ALA A 69 -21.51 -0.70 -6.43
C ALA A 69 -21.70 0.67 -7.06
N PHE A 70 -22.06 1.67 -6.25
CA PHE A 70 -21.94 3.07 -6.65
C PHE A 70 -21.06 3.85 -5.69
N PHE A 71 -20.34 4.83 -6.23
CA PHE A 71 -19.51 5.74 -5.46
C PHE A 71 -20.31 6.99 -5.09
N GLN A 72 -20.30 7.31 -3.81
CA GLN A 72 -20.89 8.51 -3.25
C GLN A 72 -19.81 9.27 -2.47
N LYS A 73 -19.22 10.28 -3.13
CA LYS A 73 -18.26 11.20 -2.50
C LYS A 73 -18.96 12.22 -1.61
N ARG A 74 -20.02 12.85 -2.14
CA ARG A 74 -20.82 13.81 -1.39
C ARG A 74 -21.66 13.11 -0.32
N ALA A 75 -21.48 13.54 0.92
CA ALA A 75 -22.26 13.10 2.06
C ALA A 75 -23.78 13.20 1.78
N PRO A 76 -24.59 12.22 2.24
CA PRO A 76 -26.05 12.32 2.15
C PRO A 76 -26.56 13.59 2.83
N THR A 77 -27.55 14.24 2.21
CA THR A 77 -28.24 15.40 2.81
C THR A 77 -29.02 14.99 4.06
N SER A 78 -29.69 13.84 4.02
CA SER A 78 -30.32 13.23 5.18
C SER A 78 -29.29 12.35 5.89
N ARG A 79 -28.68 12.91 6.95
CA ARG A 79 -27.73 12.22 7.84
C ARG A 79 -27.96 12.67 9.28
N PRO A 80 -27.64 11.82 10.28
CA PRO A 80 -27.63 12.26 11.67
C PRO A 80 -26.66 13.43 11.90
N GLU A 81 -26.99 14.34 12.81
CA GLU A 81 -26.18 15.55 13.11
C GLU A 81 -24.76 15.22 13.57
N TRP A 82 -24.59 14.08 14.24
CA TRP A 82 -23.29 13.60 14.72
C TRP A 82 -22.41 12.97 13.63
N ILE A 83 -22.84 12.97 12.36
CA ILE A 83 -22.00 12.60 11.22
C ILE A 83 -21.22 13.82 10.74
N GLU A 84 -19.91 13.80 10.97
CA GLU A 84 -19.01 14.86 10.53
C GLU A 84 -18.73 14.80 9.02
N THR A 85 -18.52 15.97 8.45
CA THR A 85 -18.08 16.13 7.06
C THR A 85 -16.96 17.16 6.95
N VAL A 86 -16.17 17.04 5.89
CA VAL A 86 -15.18 18.05 5.49
C VAL A 86 -15.28 18.31 4.00
N GLU A 87 -15.10 19.56 3.57
CA GLU A 87 -15.07 19.90 2.15
C GLU A 87 -13.70 19.55 1.55
N LEU A 88 -13.69 18.62 0.60
CA LEU A 88 -12.50 18.20 -0.14
C LEU A 88 -12.51 18.77 -1.56
N SER A 89 -11.39 19.36 -1.98
CA SER A 89 -11.14 19.83 -3.34
C SER A 89 -10.48 18.77 -4.21
N PHE A 90 -11.07 18.44 -5.35
CA PHE A 90 -10.54 17.46 -6.31
C PHE A 90 -9.57 18.09 -7.32
N PRO A 91 -8.71 17.30 -8.00
CA PRO A 91 -7.84 17.78 -9.07
C PRO A 91 -8.55 18.51 -10.21
N SER A 92 -9.86 18.27 -10.39
CA SER A 92 -10.67 18.97 -11.40
C SER A 92 -11.12 20.37 -10.98
N GLY A 93 -10.79 20.84 -9.77
CA GLY A 93 -11.28 22.10 -9.18
C GLY A 93 -12.69 22.03 -8.59
N ARG A 94 -13.34 20.86 -8.60
CA ARG A 94 -14.65 20.65 -7.96
C ARG A 94 -14.46 20.36 -6.47
N THR A 95 -15.46 20.66 -5.65
CA THR A 95 -15.50 20.27 -4.23
C THR A 95 -16.62 19.28 -3.92
N ALA A 96 -16.45 18.50 -2.85
CA ALA A 96 -17.53 17.74 -2.20
C ALA A 96 -17.33 17.70 -0.69
N GLU A 97 -18.43 17.78 0.05
CA GLU A 97 -18.44 17.43 1.47
C GLU A 97 -18.37 15.91 1.60
N GLU A 98 -17.25 15.38 2.08
CA GLU A 98 -17.07 13.95 2.31
C GLU A 98 -17.25 13.61 3.80
N ILE A 99 -17.69 12.39 4.09
CA ILE A 99 -17.89 11.88 5.45
C ILE A 99 -16.55 11.70 6.14
N VAL A 100 -16.46 12.09 7.41
CA VAL A 100 -15.31 11.84 8.30
C VAL A 100 -15.76 10.90 9.42
N VAL A 101 -15.13 9.73 9.51
CA VAL A 101 -15.41 8.74 10.56
C VAL A 101 -14.41 8.92 11.71
N ARG A 102 -14.88 9.00 12.95
CA ARG A 102 -14.08 9.18 14.17
C ARG A 102 -14.37 8.17 15.25
N ASP A 103 -15.58 7.60 15.27
CA ASP A 103 -15.97 6.63 16.29
C ASP A 103 -16.73 5.42 15.72
N ALA A 104 -16.97 4.44 16.58
CA ALA A 104 -17.63 3.19 16.21
C ALA A 104 -19.09 3.38 15.77
N ALA A 105 -19.78 4.42 16.24
CA ALA A 105 -21.17 4.70 15.84
C ALA A 105 -21.22 5.22 14.40
N GLN A 106 -20.31 6.13 14.05
CA GLN A 106 -20.12 6.62 12.68
C GLN A 106 -19.69 5.49 11.75
N LEU A 107 -18.80 4.60 12.21
CA LEU A 107 -18.43 3.39 11.47
C LEU A 107 -19.66 2.51 11.22
N ALA A 108 -20.40 2.11 12.25
CA ALA A 108 -21.61 1.29 12.08
C ALA A 108 -22.64 1.92 11.13
N TRP A 109 -22.78 3.25 11.18
CA TRP A 109 -23.68 3.99 10.30
C TRP A 109 -23.27 3.91 8.82
N ILE A 110 -22.00 4.12 8.47
CA ILE A 110 -21.57 4.00 7.06
C ILE A 110 -21.69 2.56 6.54
N ILE A 111 -21.50 1.56 7.41
CA ILE A 111 -21.70 0.15 7.04
C ILE A 111 -23.18 -0.11 6.80
N ASN A 112 -24.07 0.43 7.63
CA ASN A 112 -25.52 0.35 7.43
C ASN A 112 -25.98 0.95 6.08
N LEU A 113 -25.29 1.99 5.58
CA LEU A 113 -25.52 2.55 4.25
C LEU A 113 -25.11 1.61 3.10
N GLY A 114 -24.46 0.48 3.41
CA GLY A 114 -24.00 -0.52 2.47
C GLY A 114 -22.53 -0.39 2.08
N CYS A 115 -21.71 0.34 2.83
CA CYS A 115 -20.26 0.34 2.58
C CYS A 115 -19.69 -1.00 3.04
N ILE A 116 -19.29 -1.86 2.09
CA ILE A 116 -18.62 -3.13 2.42
C ILE A 116 -17.15 -2.88 2.71
N ASP A 117 -16.46 -2.13 1.85
CA ASP A 117 -15.07 -1.71 2.04
C ASP A 117 -14.98 -0.25 2.51
N LEU A 118 -13.89 0.09 3.20
CA LEU A 118 -13.60 1.44 3.68
C LEU A 118 -12.54 2.08 2.79
N ASN A 119 -12.80 3.28 2.27
CA ASN A 119 -11.98 3.89 1.22
C ASN A 119 -11.54 5.32 1.60
N PRO A 120 -10.67 5.48 2.62
CA PRO A 120 -10.22 6.80 3.08
C PRO A 120 -9.19 7.42 2.13
N HIS A 121 -9.19 8.75 2.05
CA HIS A 121 -8.06 9.50 1.50
C HIS A 121 -6.85 9.41 2.45
N PRO A 122 -5.60 9.54 1.97
CA PRO A 122 -4.39 9.46 2.80
C PRO A 122 -4.13 10.74 3.61
N VAL A 123 -5.15 11.55 3.85
CA VAL A 123 -5.10 12.84 4.56
C VAL A 123 -6.06 12.80 5.75
N ARG A 124 -5.89 13.74 6.69
CA ARG A 124 -6.81 13.93 7.82
C ARG A 124 -7.62 15.20 7.62
N ALA A 125 -8.81 15.28 8.20
CA ALA A 125 -9.72 16.41 8.01
C ALA A 125 -9.14 17.79 8.40
N GLY A 126 -8.10 17.82 9.26
CA GLY A 126 -7.42 19.05 9.64
C GLY A 126 -6.41 19.58 8.60
N ASP A 127 -5.94 18.73 7.68
CA ASP A 127 -5.03 19.10 6.59
C ASP A 127 -5.25 18.17 5.39
N LEU A 128 -5.89 18.69 4.35
CA LEU A 128 -6.33 17.92 3.19
C LEU A 128 -5.33 17.92 2.03
N ASP A 129 -4.22 18.65 2.15
CA ASP A 129 -3.23 18.80 1.08
C ASP A 129 -1.92 18.07 1.37
N HIS A 130 -1.66 17.73 2.64
CA HIS A 130 -0.48 16.98 3.06
C HIS A 130 -0.84 15.58 3.58
N PRO A 131 -0.63 14.53 2.77
CA PRO A 131 -0.82 13.16 3.24
C PRO A 131 0.06 12.84 4.44
N ASP A 132 -0.50 12.07 5.37
CA ASP A 132 0.22 11.52 6.52
C ASP A 132 0.53 10.02 6.33
N GLU A 133 0.25 9.47 5.14
CA GLU A 133 0.56 8.09 4.76
C GLU A 133 1.29 8.02 3.41
N LEU A 134 2.42 7.31 3.39
CA LEU A 134 2.94 6.71 2.16
C LEU A 134 2.32 5.31 2.01
N ARG A 135 1.64 5.05 0.89
CA ARG A 135 0.98 3.78 0.61
C ARG A 135 1.74 3.01 -0.47
N VAL A 136 2.27 1.84 -0.12
CA VAL A 136 2.85 0.91 -1.10
C VAL A 136 1.81 -0.14 -1.45
N ASP A 137 1.41 -0.20 -2.72
CA ASP A 137 0.46 -1.18 -3.25
C ASP A 137 1.20 -2.19 -4.13
N LEU A 138 1.17 -3.46 -3.74
CA LEU A 138 1.81 -4.58 -4.42
C LEU A 138 0.74 -5.35 -5.20
N ASP A 139 0.60 -5.01 -6.49
CA ASP A 139 -0.43 -5.57 -7.38
C ASP A 139 0.20 -6.60 -8.35
N PRO A 140 -0.11 -7.90 -8.19
CA PRO A 140 0.41 -8.93 -9.09
C PRO A 140 -0.17 -8.82 -10.50
N VAL A 141 0.69 -8.95 -11.51
CA VAL A 141 0.22 -9.25 -12.88
C VAL A 141 -0.37 -10.67 -12.93
N PRO A 142 -1.19 -11.00 -13.94
CA PRO A 142 -1.73 -12.36 -14.09
C PRO A 142 -0.61 -13.42 -14.10
N GLY A 143 -0.82 -14.51 -13.36
CA GLY A 143 0.12 -15.64 -13.29
C GLY A 143 1.17 -15.55 -12.17
N VAL A 144 1.23 -14.45 -11.42
CA VAL A 144 2.12 -14.33 -10.25
C VAL A 144 1.54 -15.09 -9.07
N SER A 145 2.38 -15.92 -8.43
CA SER A 145 1.99 -16.68 -7.25
C SER A 145 1.96 -15.83 -5.98
N TRP A 146 1.15 -16.22 -5.00
CA TRP A 146 1.08 -15.55 -3.69
C TRP A 146 2.45 -15.48 -2.98
N ALA A 147 3.25 -16.55 -3.08
CA ALA A 147 4.60 -16.59 -2.53
C ALA A 147 5.50 -15.46 -3.07
N GLN A 148 5.45 -15.19 -4.38
CA GLN A 148 6.22 -14.09 -4.97
C GLN A 148 5.77 -12.72 -4.44
N ILE A 149 4.49 -12.54 -4.12
CA ILE A 149 3.97 -11.29 -3.53
C ILE A 149 4.54 -11.10 -2.12
N ARG A 150 4.58 -12.16 -1.32
CA ARG A 150 5.21 -12.17 0.01
C ARG A 150 6.70 -11.84 -0.09
N ASP A 151 7.41 -12.43 -1.05
CA ASP A 151 8.83 -12.14 -1.28
C ASP A 151 9.07 -10.67 -1.64
N VAL A 152 8.25 -10.09 -2.53
CA VAL A 152 8.33 -8.66 -2.85
C VAL A 152 7.98 -7.78 -1.65
N ALA A 153 7.02 -8.18 -0.82
CA ALA A 153 6.70 -7.46 0.42
C ALA A 153 7.90 -7.43 1.39
N MET A 154 8.63 -8.54 1.50
CA MET A 154 9.85 -8.61 2.32
C MET A 154 10.98 -7.74 1.76
N VAL A 155 11.16 -7.69 0.44
CA VAL A 155 12.11 -6.76 -0.18
C VAL A 155 11.69 -5.30 0.07
N THR A 156 10.41 -4.98 -0.06
CA THR A 156 9.89 -3.64 0.25
C THR A 156 10.14 -3.26 1.71
N ARG A 157 9.98 -4.18 2.66
CA ARG A 157 10.33 -3.95 4.08
C ARG A 157 11.78 -3.50 4.24
N ASP A 158 12.70 -4.22 3.59
CA ASP A 158 14.14 -3.92 3.69
C ASP A 158 14.49 -2.58 3.05
N VAL A 159 13.86 -2.24 1.92
CA VAL A 159 14.01 -0.92 1.30
C VAL A 159 13.47 0.16 2.24
N LEU A 160 12.26 0.03 2.77
CA LEU A 160 11.68 1.02 3.70
C LEU A 160 12.59 1.24 4.92
N LYS A 161 13.08 0.16 5.52
CA LYS A 161 14.05 0.21 6.62
C LYS A 161 15.35 0.91 6.21
N ASP A 162 15.79 0.77 4.97
CA ASP A 162 16.96 1.47 4.47
C ASP A 162 16.77 2.99 4.38
N PHE A 163 15.54 3.43 4.15
CA PHE A 163 15.15 4.84 4.13
C PHE A 163 14.63 5.36 5.48
N GLY A 164 14.77 4.59 6.57
CA GLY A 164 14.34 5.00 7.90
C GLY A 164 12.82 5.02 8.09
N LEU A 165 12.08 4.36 7.21
CA LEU A 165 10.62 4.23 7.30
C LEU A 165 10.24 2.90 7.94
N VAL A 166 9.19 2.92 8.76
CA VAL A 166 8.59 1.72 9.33
C VAL A 166 7.34 1.38 8.52
N GLY A 167 7.37 0.26 7.81
CA GLY A 167 6.24 -0.26 7.07
C GLY A 167 5.32 -1.11 7.95
N TRP A 168 4.01 -1.04 7.68
CA TRP A 168 2.95 -1.81 8.34
C TRP A 168 2.19 -2.62 7.29
N PRO A 169 2.46 -3.93 7.18
CA PRO A 169 1.93 -4.75 6.11
C PRO A 169 0.49 -5.18 6.40
N LYS A 170 -0.28 -5.33 5.33
CA LYS A 170 -1.60 -5.95 5.35
C LYS A 170 -1.85 -6.69 4.04
N THR A 171 -2.64 -7.77 4.11
CA THR A 171 -3.24 -8.29 2.87
C THR A 171 -4.14 -7.20 2.29
N SER A 172 -4.31 -7.16 0.96
CA SER A 172 -5.30 -6.25 0.39
C SER A 172 -6.73 -6.78 0.57
N GLY A 173 -6.90 -8.05 0.94
CA GLY A 173 -8.18 -8.76 0.84
C GLY A 173 -8.62 -8.95 -0.61
N SER A 174 -7.70 -8.90 -1.57
CA SER A 174 -7.97 -9.26 -2.96
C SER A 174 -6.81 -10.09 -3.46
N ARG A 175 -6.04 -9.62 -4.44
CA ARG A 175 -4.92 -10.38 -5.04
C ARG A 175 -3.55 -10.01 -4.49
N GLY A 176 -3.41 -8.87 -3.81
CA GLY A 176 -2.13 -8.24 -3.48
C GLY A 176 -1.93 -7.96 -1.99
N MET A 177 -0.90 -7.17 -1.69
CA MET A 177 -0.59 -6.69 -0.34
C MET A 177 -0.39 -5.18 -0.34
N HIS A 178 -0.75 -4.52 0.76
CA HIS A 178 -0.41 -3.11 0.95
C HIS A 178 0.56 -2.98 2.13
N ILE A 179 1.47 -2.02 2.06
CA ILE A 179 2.36 -1.65 3.16
C ILE A 179 2.22 -0.15 3.37
N TYR A 180 1.75 0.26 4.55
CA TYR A 180 1.59 1.67 4.88
C TYR A 180 2.78 2.15 5.71
N CYS A 181 3.19 3.39 5.51
CA CYS A 181 4.14 4.07 6.38
C CYS A 181 3.49 5.37 6.86
N ARG A 182 3.51 5.62 8.17
CA ARG A 182 3.18 6.93 8.71
C ARG A 182 4.29 7.90 8.35
N ILE A 183 3.92 9.07 7.83
CA ILE A 183 4.86 10.14 7.46
C ILE A 183 4.47 11.46 8.09
N GLU A 184 5.43 12.38 8.23
CA GLU A 184 5.14 13.76 8.65
C GLU A 184 4.20 14.43 7.62
N PRO A 185 3.10 15.07 8.04
CA PRO A 185 2.13 15.70 7.14
C PRO A 185 2.62 17.07 6.67
N ARG A 186 3.75 17.10 5.94
CA ARG A 186 4.32 18.34 5.36
C ARG A 186 4.66 18.25 3.88
N TRP A 187 4.47 17.07 3.27
CA TRP A 187 4.68 16.86 1.84
C TRP A 187 3.35 16.85 1.10
N THR A 188 3.34 17.46 -0.07
CA THR A 188 2.19 17.46 -0.97
C THR A 188 2.00 16.10 -1.65
N PHE A 189 0.81 15.81 -2.19
CA PHE A 189 0.56 14.59 -2.96
C PHE A 189 1.60 14.31 -4.07
N PRO A 190 2.04 15.29 -4.90
CA PRO A 190 3.11 15.06 -5.87
C PRO A 190 4.44 14.62 -5.23
N GLU A 191 4.81 15.17 -4.08
CA GLU A 191 6.04 14.78 -3.37
C GLU A 191 5.95 13.38 -2.80
N VAL A 192 4.84 13.03 -2.13
CA VAL A 192 4.60 11.67 -1.62
C VAL A 192 4.63 10.65 -2.76
N ARG A 193 4.03 10.98 -3.90
CA ARG A 193 4.06 10.13 -5.09
C ARG A 193 5.47 9.98 -5.68
N ARG A 194 6.28 11.06 -5.75
CA ARG A 194 7.68 10.96 -6.21
C ARG A 194 8.50 10.06 -5.30
N ALA A 195 8.33 10.17 -3.99
CA ALA A 195 8.94 9.25 -3.03
C ALA A 195 8.50 7.79 -3.27
N ALA A 196 7.21 7.55 -3.55
CA ALA A 196 6.70 6.23 -3.90
C ALA A 196 7.31 5.66 -5.21
N VAL A 197 7.53 6.51 -6.23
CA VAL A 197 8.21 6.13 -7.48
C VAL A 197 9.66 5.73 -7.22
N ALA A 198 10.39 6.54 -6.44
CA ALA A 198 11.78 6.24 -6.08
C ALA A 198 11.89 4.92 -5.30
N LEU A 199 10.98 4.69 -4.34
CA LEU A 199 10.85 3.43 -3.62
C LEU A 199 10.59 2.25 -4.57
N ALA A 200 9.62 2.39 -5.47
CA ALA A 200 9.24 1.34 -6.42
C ALA A 200 10.42 0.92 -7.32
N ARG A 201 11.19 1.89 -7.81
CA ARG A 201 12.40 1.66 -8.60
C ARG A 201 13.48 0.94 -7.81
N GLU A 202 13.69 1.30 -6.55
CA GLU A 202 14.68 0.64 -5.69
C GLU A 202 14.26 -0.81 -5.35
N VAL A 203 12.97 -1.07 -5.15
CA VAL A 203 12.45 -2.44 -4.98
C VAL A 203 12.65 -3.26 -6.26
N GLU A 204 12.26 -2.73 -7.43
CA GLU A 204 12.50 -3.39 -8.73
C GLU A 204 14.00 -3.67 -8.93
N ARG A 205 14.88 -2.73 -8.58
CA ARG A 205 16.33 -2.91 -8.68
C ARG A 205 16.84 -4.08 -7.81
N ARG A 206 16.29 -4.27 -6.61
CA ARG A 206 16.68 -5.35 -5.69
C ARG A 206 16.05 -6.70 -6.04
N ALA A 207 14.88 -6.68 -6.68
CA ALA A 207 14.12 -7.89 -7.04
C ALA A 207 13.65 -7.87 -8.51
N PRO A 208 14.55 -7.69 -9.50
CA PRO A 208 14.19 -7.37 -10.89
C PRO A 208 13.50 -8.53 -11.63
N GLN A 209 13.48 -9.73 -11.06
CA GLN A 209 12.80 -10.88 -11.65
C GLN A 209 11.33 -10.97 -11.23
N ILE A 210 10.99 -10.39 -10.06
CA ILE A 210 9.69 -10.60 -9.41
C ILE A 210 8.95 -9.30 -9.10
N ALA A 211 9.59 -8.13 -9.25
CA ALA A 211 8.98 -6.82 -9.03
C ALA A 211 9.17 -5.90 -10.23
N THR A 212 8.24 -4.97 -10.45
CA THR A 212 8.33 -3.98 -11.53
C THR A 212 7.75 -2.63 -11.12
N SER A 213 8.37 -1.53 -11.59
CA SER A 213 7.83 -0.16 -11.52
C SER A 213 7.36 0.35 -12.89
N ARG A 214 7.25 -0.53 -13.88
CA ARG A 214 6.85 -0.15 -15.25
C ARG A 214 5.37 0.22 -15.32
N TRP A 215 5.10 1.41 -15.85
CA TRP A 215 3.73 1.92 -15.96
C TRP A 215 2.87 1.14 -16.94
N TRP A 216 3.40 0.84 -18.14
CA TRP A 216 2.65 0.23 -19.23
C TRP A 216 2.39 -1.24 -18.94
N LYS A 217 1.13 -1.68 -19.03
CA LYS A 217 0.72 -3.04 -18.64
C LYS A 217 1.48 -4.11 -19.41
N GLU A 218 1.77 -3.86 -20.68
CA GLU A 218 2.53 -4.71 -21.58
C GLU A 218 4.02 -4.83 -21.23
N GLU A 219 4.56 -3.90 -20.41
CA GLU A 219 5.94 -3.92 -19.93
C GLU A 219 6.06 -4.51 -18.52
N ARG A 220 4.93 -4.75 -17.84
CA ARG A 220 4.93 -5.28 -16.47
C ARG A 220 5.22 -6.77 -16.45
N HIS A 221 5.97 -7.18 -15.44
CA HIS A 221 6.17 -8.57 -15.04
C HIS A 221 6.14 -8.65 -13.51
N GLY A 222 5.86 -9.83 -12.96
CA GLY A 222 5.87 -10.00 -11.50
C GLY A 222 4.88 -9.07 -10.80
N VAL A 223 5.30 -8.55 -9.64
CA VAL A 223 4.49 -7.68 -8.78
C VAL A 223 4.74 -6.23 -9.17
N PHE A 224 3.69 -5.54 -9.61
CA PHE A 224 3.74 -4.12 -9.88
C PHE A 224 3.60 -3.32 -8.59
N LEU A 225 4.55 -2.41 -8.34
CA LEU A 225 4.44 -1.43 -7.26
C LEU A 225 3.66 -0.21 -7.75
N ASP A 226 2.36 -0.16 -7.44
CA ASP A 226 1.46 0.90 -7.93
C ASP A 226 1.64 2.21 -7.15
N TYR A 227 2.71 2.94 -7.49
CA TYR A 227 3.02 4.25 -6.92
C TYR A 227 1.91 5.29 -7.14
N ASN A 228 1.03 5.10 -8.13
CA ASN A 228 -0.07 6.03 -8.42
C ASN A 228 -1.21 5.98 -7.39
N GLN A 229 -1.21 5.02 -6.47
CA GLN A 229 -2.11 5.04 -5.31
C GLN A 229 -1.85 6.21 -4.34
N ASN A 230 -0.70 6.90 -4.47
CA ASN A 230 -0.36 8.11 -3.72
C ASN A 230 -0.76 9.41 -4.43
N ALA A 231 -1.45 9.34 -5.59
CA ALA A 231 -2.00 10.51 -6.24
C ALA A 231 -3.25 11.02 -5.48
N LYS A 232 -3.52 12.34 -5.55
CA LYS A 232 -4.74 12.94 -4.96
C LYS A 232 -5.99 12.27 -5.53
N ASP A 233 -7.06 12.14 -4.74
CA ASP A 233 -8.30 11.48 -5.17
C ASP A 233 -8.17 9.97 -5.50
N ARG A 234 -7.13 9.32 -4.98
CA ARG A 234 -7.02 7.85 -4.98
C ARG A 234 -7.25 7.33 -3.56
N THR A 235 -8.24 6.45 -3.44
CA THR A 235 -8.54 5.75 -2.20
C THR A 235 -8.10 4.30 -2.31
N VAL A 236 -7.64 3.76 -1.18
CA VAL A 236 -7.17 2.38 -1.06
C VAL A 236 -7.99 1.74 0.06
N ALA A 237 -8.41 0.49 -0.13
CA ALA A 237 -9.14 -0.25 0.91
C ALA A 237 -8.32 -0.26 2.21
N SER A 238 -8.93 0.24 3.28
CA SER A 238 -8.28 0.45 4.57
C SER A 238 -7.98 -0.86 5.30
N ALA A 239 -7.24 -0.77 6.41
CA ALA A 239 -7.13 -1.87 7.37
C ALA A 239 -8.52 -2.34 7.82
N TYR A 240 -8.66 -3.66 8.02
CA TYR A 240 -9.89 -4.35 8.42
C TYR A 240 -11.07 -4.22 7.45
N SER A 241 -10.87 -3.66 6.24
CA SER A 241 -11.93 -3.60 5.25
C SER A 241 -12.30 -4.99 4.75
N VAL A 242 -13.56 -5.39 4.96
CA VAL A 242 -14.15 -6.52 4.24
C VAL A 242 -14.19 -6.17 2.76
N ARG A 243 -13.85 -7.13 1.90
CA ARG A 243 -13.86 -6.94 0.45
C ARG A 243 -15.12 -7.57 -0.14
N PRO A 244 -15.71 -6.96 -1.19
CA PRO A 244 -16.93 -7.44 -1.84
C PRO A 244 -16.59 -8.65 -2.74
N LEU A 245 -16.14 -9.73 -2.12
CA LEU A 245 -15.80 -11.01 -2.74
C LEU A 245 -16.62 -12.10 -2.05
N ASP A 246 -16.88 -13.21 -2.75
CA ASP A 246 -17.82 -14.23 -2.27
C ASP A 246 -17.45 -14.81 -0.89
N ASP A 247 -16.16 -14.85 -0.56
CA ASP A 247 -15.64 -15.36 0.71
C ASP A 247 -15.57 -14.30 1.83
N ALA A 248 -16.04 -13.08 1.57
CA ALA A 248 -15.97 -11.95 2.50
C ALA A 248 -14.57 -11.74 3.10
N ARG A 249 -13.52 -11.97 2.29
CA ARG A 249 -12.13 -11.81 2.73
C ARG A 249 -11.82 -10.37 3.15
N VAL A 250 -10.84 -10.22 4.02
CA VAL A 250 -10.53 -8.96 4.70
C VAL A 250 -9.13 -8.47 4.34
N SER A 251 -9.02 -7.16 4.12
CA SER A 251 -7.76 -6.41 4.11
C SER A 251 -7.16 -6.39 5.53
N THR A 252 -6.32 -7.36 5.86
CA THR A 252 -5.99 -7.69 7.27
C THR A 252 -4.57 -7.26 7.62
N PRO A 253 -4.36 -6.39 8.62
CA PRO A 253 -3.04 -6.08 9.16
C PRO A 253 -2.32 -7.33 9.68
N LEU A 254 -1.01 -7.37 9.46
CA LEU A 254 -0.16 -8.49 9.81
C LEU A 254 1.07 -7.99 10.59
N MET A 255 1.58 -8.84 11.47
CA MET A 255 2.95 -8.71 11.94
C MET A 255 3.90 -9.11 10.80
N TRP A 256 5.10 -8.52 10.78
CA TRP A 256 6.07 -8.79 9.70
C TRP A 256 6.57 -10.23 9.64
N ASP A 257 6.57 -10.95 10.76
CA ASP A 257 6.93 -12.37 10.86
C ASP A 257 5.85 -13.31 10.28
N GLU A 258 4.61 -12.85 10.15
CA GLU A 258 3.53 -13.59 9.50
C GLU A 258 3.56 -13.47 7.98
N VAL A 259 4.14 -12.38 7.45
CA VAL A 259 4.15 -12.08 6.01
C VAL A 259 4.70 -13.23 5.16
N PRO A 260 5.78 -13.95 5.52
CA PRO A 260 6.31 -15.04 4.69
C PRO A 260 5.39 -16.27 4.56
N THR A 261 4.45 -16.45 5.48
CA THR A 261 3.63 -17.68 5.56
C THR A 261 2.13 -17.43 5.58
N CYS A 262 1.68 -16.17 5.56
CA CYS A 262 0.26 -15.84 5.56
C CYS A 262 -0.41 -16.31 4.27
N GLU A 263 -1.69 -16.66 4.35
CA GLU A 263 -2.55 -16.96 3.20
C GLU A 263 -3.74 -15.99 3.25
N ALA A 264 -3.99 -15.26 2.15
CA ALA A 264 -4.98 -14.17 2.17
C ALA A 264 -6.40 -14.66 2.48
N GLU A 265 -6.73 -15.86 1.99
CA GLU A 265 -8.01 -16.56 2.15
C GLU A 265 -8.30 -16.93 3.62
N ALA A 266 -7.29 -16.97 4.49
CA ALA A 266 -7.48 -17.29 5.91
C ALA A 266 -8.17 -16.14 6.67
N PHE A 267 -8.16 -14.92 6.12
CA PHE A 267 -8.67 -13.73 6.77
C PHE A 267 -10.01 -13.32 6.18
N THR A 268 -11.10 -13.63 6.88
CA THR A 268 -12.46 -13.35 6.45
C THR A 268 -13.24 -12.63 7.55
N LEU A 269 -14.42 -12.13 7.19
CA LEU A 269 -15.41 -11.58 8.11
C LEU A 269 -15.63 -12.51 9.32
N ALA A 270 -15.62 -13.83 9.11
CA ALA A 270 -15.82 -14.81 10.18
C ALA A 270 -14.59 -15.05 11.07
N THR A 271 -13.37 -14.97 10.53
CA THR A 271 -12.15 -15.40 11.25
C THR A 271 -11.42 -14.24 11.94
N VAL A 272 -11.44 -13.05 11.35
CA VAL A 272 -10.66 -11.90 11.82
C VAL A 272 -11.10 -11.39 13.20
N PRO A 273 -12.40 -11.34 13.59
CA PRO A 273 -12.78 -10.87 14.93
C PRO A 273 -12.14 -11.65 16.07
N ARG A 274 -12.10 -12.98 15.96
CA ARG A 274 -11.45 -13.84 16.95
C ARG A 274 -9.96 -13.54 17.04
N ARG A 275 -9.30 -13.46 15.89
CA ARG A 275 -7.88 -13.13 15.81
C ARG A 275 -7.58 -11.77 16.45
N PHE A 276 -8.36 -10.75 16.14
CA PHE A 276 -8.22 -9.41 16.72
C PHE A 276 -8.35 -9.43 18.25
N ALA A 277 -9.32 -10.18 18.79
CA ALA A 277 -9.47 -10.34 20.23
C ALA A 277 -8.28 -11.07 20.88
N GLU A 278 -7.66 -12.02 20.19
CA GLU A 278 -6.54 -12.82 20.70
C GLU A 278 -5.20 -12.05 20.68
N ILE A 279 -4.89 -11.30 19.62
CA ILE A 279 -3.56 -10.68 19.43
C ILE A 279 -3.57 -9.14 19.39
N GLY A 280 -4.76 -8.51 19.38
CA GLY A 280 -4.92 -7.07 19.16
C GLY A 280 -4.67 -6.66 17.71
N ASP A 281 -4.39 -5.37 17.50
CA ASP A 281 -4.06 -4.83 16.18
C ASP A 281 -2.56 -4.89 15.89
N PRO A 282 -2.10 -5.65 14.88
CA PRO A 282 -0.71 -5.62 14.43
C PRO A 282 -0.21 -4.24 14.00
N SER A 283 -1.12 -3.33 13.62
CA SER A 283 -0.78 -1.94 13.27
C SER A 283 -0.90 -0.94 14.42
N LYS A 284 -1.06 -1.39 15.67
CA LYS A 284 -1.26 -0.50 16.82
C LYS A 284 -0.23 0.63 16.94
N GLY A 285 1.03 0.34 16.60
CA GLY A 285 2.17 1.24 16.72
C GLY A 285 2.41 2.21 15.54
N ILE A 286 1.49 2.29 14.57
CA ILE A 286 1.71 3.04 13.33
C ILE A 286 1.87 4.54 13.55
N ASP A 287 1.11 5.12 14.48
CA ASP A 287 1.12 6.56 14.72
C ASP A 287 2.32 7.01 15.58
N GLU A 288 3.00 6.08 16.24
CA GLU A 288 4.25 6.31 16.97
C GLU A 288 5.50 6.24 16.06
N ALA A 289 5.36 5.69 14.86
CA ALA A 289 6.47 5.45 13.92
C ALA A 289 6.45 6.40 12.72
N VAL A 290 6.36 7.71 12.99
CA VAL A 290 6.32 8.77 11.96
C VAL A 290 7.68 8.90 11.28
N GLY A 291 7.72 8.68 9.96
CA GLY A 291 8.94 8.75 9.16
C GLY A 291 9.04 10.02 8.29
N SER A 292 10.27 10.35 7.89
CA SER A 292 10.55 11.43 6.93
C SER A 292 10.71 10.88 5.51
N LEU A 293 10.15 11.59 4.52
CA LEU A 293 10.33 11.26 3.09
C LEU A 293 11.60 11.87 2.47
N GLU A 294 12.38 12.67 3.20
CA GLU A 294 13.55 13.38 2.67
C GLU A 294 14.53 12.46 1.93
N ALA A 295 14.87 11.30 2.51
CA ALA A 295 15.81 10.37 1.90
C ALA A 295 15.27 9.74 0.59
N LEU A 296 13.95 9.46 0.52
CA LEU A 296 13.33 8.99 -0.72
C LEU A 296 13.22 10.09 -1.77
N LEU A 297 13.00 11.34 -1.35
CA LEU A 297 12.99 12.50 -2.25
C LEU A 297 14.39 12.82 -2.78
N GLU A 298 15.44 12.63 -1.97
CA GLU A 298 16.82 12.71 -2.43
C GLU A 298 17.13 11.64 -3.48
N LEU A 299 16.70 10.39 -3.25
CA LEU A 299 16.80 9.34 -4.27
C LEU A 299 16.02 9.69 -5.54
N SER A 300 14.82 10.28 -5.41
CA SER A 300 14.05 10.76 -6.55
C SER A 300 14.83 11.82 -7.35
N ALA A 301 15.49 12.77 -6.69
CA ALA A 301 16.30 13.78 -7.35
C ALA A 301 17.51 13.17 -8.08
N GLN A 302 18.14 12.14 -7.51
CA GLN A 302 19.23 11.39 -8.15
C GLN A 302 18.73 10.61 -9.38
N HIS A 303 17.54 10.02 -9.31
CA HIS A 303 16.90 9.39 -10.47
C HIS A 303 16.66 10.39 -11.59
N GLU A 304 16.13 11.57 -11.27
CA GLU A 304 15.90 12.65 -12.24
C GLU A 304 17.20 13.12 -12.89
N ALA A 305 18.25 13.36 -12.09
CA ALA A 305 19.58 13.76 -12.58
C ALA A 305 20.21 12.69 -13.51
N ALA A 306 19.90 11.41 -13.29
CA ALA A 306 20.33 10.30 -14.14
C ALA A 306 19.42 10.04 -15.35
N GLY A 307 18.43 10.92 -15.60
CA GLY A 307 17.52 10.82 -16.76
C GLY A 307 16.28 9.95 -16.53
N PHE A 308 16.03 9.51 -15.29
CA PHE A 308 14.80 8.83 -14.89
C PHE A 308 13.81 9.83 -14.31
N GLY A 309 13.21 10.65 -15.18
CA GLY A 309 12.19 11.65 -14.81
C GLY A 309 10.96 11.07 -14.13
N ASP A 310 9.97 11.91 -13.83
CA ASP A 310 8.73 11.48 -13.16
C ASP A 310 8.04 10.34 -13.94
N ALA A 311 7.46 9.40 -13.18
CA ALA A 311 6.71 8.31 -13.76
C ALA A 311 5.37 8.82 -14.33
N PRO A 312 4.77 8.15 -15.33
CA PRO A 312 3.50 8.59 -15.90
C PRO A 312 2.37 8.70 -14.87
N TRP A 313 1.60 9.77 -14.94
CA TRP A 313 0.36 9.94 -14.18
C TRP A 313 -0.81 9.19 -14.85
N PRO A 314 -1.85 8.82 -14.09
CA PRO A 314 -3.05 8.25 -14.69
C PRO A 314 -3.70 9.25 -15.67
N PRO A 315 -4.34 8.79 -16.77
CA PRO A 315 -4.78 9.66 -17.87
C PRO A 315 -5.70 10.82 -17.48
N HIS A 316 -6.47 10.66 -16.39
CA HIS A 316 -7.50 11.60 -15.95
C HIS A 316 -7.01 12.72 -15.02
N PHE A 317 -5.72 12.74 -14.64
CA PHE A 317 -5.16 13.80 -13.78
C PHE A 317 -4.86 15.08 -14.57
N ALA A 318 -4.59 16.22 -13.93
CA ALA A 318 -4.03 17.38 -14.61
C ALA A 318 -2.55 17.13 -14.94
N LYS A 319 -2.03 17.66 -16.06
CA LYS A 319 -0.63 17.52 -16.46
C LYS A 319 0.26 18.36 -15.55
N GLN A 320 1.33 17.77 -15.00
CA GLN A 320 2.27 18.47 -14.13
C GLN A 320 3.42 19.12 -14.92
N THR A 321 4.02 20.18 -14.37
CA THR A 321 5.23 20.81 -14.94
C THR A 321 6.38 19.80 -14.91
N GLY A 322 7.02 19.55 -16.06
CA GLY A 322 8.08 18.54 -16.19
C GLY A 322 7.58 17.12 -16.52
N GLU A 323 6.27 16.88 -16.59
CA GLU A 323 5.72 15.57 -16.97
C GLU A 323 5.95 15.28 -18.47
N PRO A 324 6.53 14.10 -18.83
CA PRO A 324 6.68 13.71 -20.22
C PRO A 324 5.31 13.59 -20.93
N SER A 325 5.25 13.87 -22.23
CA SER A 325 3.99 13.92 -23.01
C SER A 325 3.12 12.68 -22.81
N ARG A 326 1.92 12.81 -22.23
CA ARG A 326 1.00 11.68 -22.03
C ARG A 326 0.61 11.12 -23.39
N VAL A 327 0.94 9.87 -23.63
CA VAL A 327 0.52 9.18 -24.85
C VAL A 327 -0.99 8.94 -24.71
N GLN A 328 -1.82 9.63 -25.50
CA GLN A 328 -3.16 9.11 -25.78
C GLN A 328 -3.01 7.75 -26.45
N LEU A 329 -3.95 6.83 -26.21
CA LEU A 329 -3.97 5.42 -26.64
C LEU A 329 -3.77 5.14 -28.16
N SER A 330 -3.41 6.11 -28.97
CA SER A 330 -3.00 5.91 -30.37
C SER A 330 -1.48 6.06 -30.53
N ARG A 331 -0.89 5.02 -31.10
CA ARG A 331 0.52 4.90 -31.52
C ARG A 331 0.96 6.09 -32.39
N ARG A 332 1.35 7.22 -31.79
CA ARG A 332 2.07 8.28 -32.51
C ARG A 332 3.53 8.34 -32.08
N LYS A 333 4.35 8.01 -33.06
CA LYS A 333 5.81 8.14 -33.23
C LYS A 333 6.65 8.40 -31.97
N ARG A 334 7.47 7.39 -31.72
CA ARG A 334 8.50 7.22 -30.70
C ARG A 334 9.73 8.15 -30.85
N GLU A 335 9.63 9.24 -31.63
CA GLU A 335 10.80 9.96 -32.17
C GLU A 335 11.33 11.10 -31.29
N ASP A 336 10.52 11.73 -30.42
CA ASP A 336 10.93 12.98 -29.73
C ASP A 336 11.07 12.92 -28.21
N ARG A 337 11.24 11.74 -27.60
CA ARG A 337 11.60 11.64 -26.17
C ARG A 337 13.09 11.38 -26.04
N PRO A 338 13.82 12.00 -25.08
CA PRO A 338 15.00 11.36 -24.55
C PRO A 338 14.54 10.02 -23.96
N ALA A 339 14.75 8.94 -24.71
CA ALA A 339 14.41 7.62 -24.24
C ALA A 339 15.26 7.36 -23.00
N THR A 340 14.64 6.93 -21.90
CA THR A 340 15.39 6.20 -20.87
C THR A 340 16.20 5.14 -21.62
N PRO A 341 17.54 5.14 -21.52
CA PRO A 341 18.35 4.29 -22.39
C PRO A 341 17.88 2.85 -22.23
N LYS A 342 17.70 2.12 -23.33
CA LYS A 342 17.27 0.71 -23.27
C LYS A 342 18.26 -0.07 -22.38
N GLY A 343 17.77 -0.64 -21.28
CA GLY A 343 18.61 -1.34 -20.29
C GLY A 343 19.21 -0.46 -19.18
N ALA A 344 18.94 0.84 -19.15
CA ALA A 344 19.36 1.69 -18.05
C ALA A 344 18.55 1.39 -16.77
N VAL A 345 19.28 1.19 -15.68
CA VAL A 345 18.74 0.97 -14.33
C VAL A 345 18.90 2.28 -13.56
N PRO A 346 17.87 2.74 -12.82
CA PRO A 346 17.99 3.92 -11.96
C PRO A 346 19.18 3.79 -11.01
N PRO A 347 19.89 4.89 -10.68
CA PRO A 347 20.99 4.81 -9.74
C PRO A 347 20.47 4.22 -8.42
N PRO A 348 21.22 3.28 -7.80
CA PRO A 348 20.81 2.69 -6.54
C PRO A 348 20.75 3.77 -5.47
N ALA A 349 19.96 3.52 -4.42
CA ALA A 349 20.11 4.26 -3.17
C ALA A 349 21.61 4.35 -2.80
N PRO A 350 22.15 5.53 -2.44
CA PRO A 350 23.52 5.62 -1.98
C PRO A 350 23.68 4.61 -0.84
N GLY A 351 24.63 3.68 -0.98
CA GLY A 351 24.83 2.66 0.04
C GLY A 351 25.06 3.36 1.37
N LYS A 352 24.29 2.99 2.42
CA LYS A 352 24.55 3.50 3.77
C LYS A 352 26.05 3.37 4.03
N THR A 353 26.70 4.46 4.43
CA THR A 353 28.10 4.43 4.90
C THR A 353 28.29 3.50 6.10
N VAL A 354 27.19 3.12 6.75
CA VAL A 354 27.14 2.27 7.93
C VAL A 354 25.98 1.27 7.82
N GLY A 355 26.25 -0.03 7.95
CA GLY A 355 25.20 -1.06 8.01
C GLY A 355 24.34 -0.95 9.28
N PRO A 356 23.24 -1.72 9.38
CA PRO A 356 22.33 -1.70 10.55
C PRO A 356 22.99 -2.11 11.89
N THR A 357 24.25 -2.56 11.86
CA THR A 357 25.07 -2.95 13.02
C THR A 357 26.23 -1.99 13.31
N GLY A 358 26.35 -0.85 12.62
CA GLY A 358 27.48 0.06 12.81
C GLY A 358 28.76 -0.32 12.05
N ARG A 359 28.80 -1.47 11.35
CA ARG A 359 29.99 -1.89 10.59
C ARG A 359 30.06 -1.20 9.21
N ARG A 360 31.24 -0.64 8.93
CA ARG A 360 31.61 -0.04 7.64
C ARG A 360 31.56 -1.13 6.55
N ARG A 361 30.78 -0.92 5.49
CA ARG A 361 30.82 -1.79 4.30
C ARG A 361 32.04 -1.40 3.48
N THR A 362 32.87 -2.38 3.12
CA THR A 362 34.05 -2.16 2.27
C THR A 362 33.62 -1.64 0.91
N THR A 363 34.25 -0.55 0.48
CA THR A 363 33.98 0.18 -0.78
C THR A 363 34.64 -0.46 -2.00
N MET A 364 35.27 -1.62 -1.84
CA MET A 364 35.89 -2.38 -2.93
C MET A 364 35.12 -3.69 -3.17
N PRO A 365 35.05 -4.18 -4.42
CA PRO A 365 34.47 -5.48 -4.71
C PRO A 365 35.23 -6.56 -3.95
N LEU A 366 34.54 -7.25 -3.03
CA LEU A 366 35.08 -8.42 -2.35
C LEU A 366 35.00 -9.60 -3.31
N ILE A 367 36.15 -10.11 -3.76
CA ILE A 367 36.23 -11.35 -4.52
C ILE A 367 36.54 -12.48 -3.55
N GLU A 368 35.59 -13.39 -3.40
CA GLU A 368 35.78 -14.58 -2.58
C GLU A 368 36.42 -15.69 -3.42
N ILE A 369 37.70 -15.97 -3.16
CA ILE A 369 38.52 -16.90 -3.95
C ILE A 369 38.34 -18.35 -3.49
N ALA A 370 38.12 -18.56 -2.19
CA ALA A 370 37.86 -19.87 -1.60
C ALA A 370 37.15 -19.73 -0.24
N ARG A 371 36.24 -20.67 0.08
CA ARG A 371 35.77 -20.93 1.44
C ARG A 371 36.38 -22.22 1.95
N ALA A 372 36.87 -22.21 3.18
CA ALA A 372 37.35 -23.40 3.86
C ALA A 372 37.00 -23.33 5.35
N ALA A 373 36.98 -24.49 6.02
CA ALA A 373 36.64 -24.60 7.43
C ALA A 373 37.77 -24.09 8.35
N SER A 374 39.01 -24.04 7.84
CA SER A 374 40.17 -23.55 8.57
C SER A 374 41.00 -22.53 7.79
N GLU A 375 41.72 -21.66 8.50
CA GLU A 375 42.62 -20.67 7.90
C GLU A 375 43.72 -21.32 7.04
N THR A 376 44.27 -22.45 7.52
CA THR A 376 45.32 -23.21 6.82
C THR A 376 44.84 -23.67 5.43
N GLU A 377 43.62 -24.20 5.36
CA GLU A 377 43.02 -24.64 4.10
C GLU A 377 42.68 -23.46 3.18
N ALA A 378 42.21 -22.35 3.76
CA ALA A 378 41.93 -21.13 3.01
C ALA A 378 43.20 -20.55 2.37
N ARG A 379 44.31 -20.51 3.12
CA ARG A 379 45.63 -20.06 2.62
C ARG A 379 46.19 -20.98 1.54
N ALA A 380 46.07 -22.29 1.72
CA ALA A 380 46.47 -23.25 0.70
C ALA A 380 45.62 -23.13 -0.58
N GLY A 381 44.31 -22.88 -0.42
CA GLY A 381 43.38 -22.58 -1.52
C GLY A 381 43.77 -21.31 -2.28
N LEU A 382 44.12 -20.24 -1.55
CA LEU A 382 44.58 -18.99 -2.13
C LEU A 382 45.87 -19.16 -2.94
N GLN A 383 46.85 -19.93 -2.45
CA GLN A 383 48.09 -20.21 -3.19
C GLN A 383 47.84 -20.98 -4.49
N ARG A 384 46.96 -22.00 -4.46
CA ARG A 384 46.56 -22.73 -5.67
C ARG A 384 45.86 -21.83 -6.68
N TRP A 385 44.98 -20.95 -6.20
CA TRP A 385 44.28 -20.00 -7.06
C TRP A 385 45.24 -18.97 -7.66
N ARG A 386 46.18 -18.44 -6.88
CA ARG A 386 47.23 -17.52 -7.34
C ARG A 386 48.08 -18.14 -8.44
N ALA A 387 48.47 -19.40 -8.29
CA ALA A 387 49.23 -20.12 -9.32
C ALA A 387 48.42 -20.34 -10.61
N ARG A 388 47.11 -20.60 -10.48
CA ARG A 388 46.21 -20.86 -11.62
C ARG A 388 45.81 -19.58 -12.37
N HIS A 389 45.75 -18.45 -11.66
CA HIS A 389 45.28 -17.17 -12.19
C HIS A 389 46.33 -16.07 -12.00
N ALA A 390 47.57 -16.36 -12.38
CA ALA A 390 48.71 -15.46 -12.18
C ALA A 390 48.49 -14.07 -12.82
N GLU A 391 47.88 -14.02 -14.01
CA GLU A 391 47.57 -12.77 -14.73
C GLU A 391 46.48 -11.94 -14.02
N VAL A 392 45.50 -12.59 -13.38
CA VAL A 392 44.46 -11.89 -12.61
C VAL A 392 45.03 -11.40 -11.27
N TRP A 393 45.90 -12.20 -10.64
CA TRP A 393 46.51 -11.86 -9.36
C TRP A 393 47.33 -10.56 -9.43
N SER A 394 48.03 -10.29 -10.54
CA SER A 394 48.76 -9.03 -10.72
C SER A 394 47.88 -7.77 -10.70
N HIS A 395 46.57 -7.91 -10.90
CA HIS A 395 45.61 -6.81 -10.84
C HIS A 395 44.90 -6.68 -9.48
N LEU A 396 45.05 -7.66 -8.59
CA LEU A 396 44.42 -7.72 -7.27
C LEU A 396 45.38 -7.49 -6.10
N ALA A 397 46.70 -7.47 -6.37
CA ALA A 397 47.79 -7.39 -5.39
C ALA A 397 48.13 -5.96 -4.97
#